data_AF-A0A975GT78-F1
#
_entry.id   AF-A0A975GT78-F1
#
_cell.length_a   1.000
_cell.length_b   1.000
_cell.length_c   1.000
_cell.angle_alpha   90.00
_cell.angle_beta   90.00
_cell.angle_gamma   90.00
#
_symmetry.space_group_name_H-M   'P 1'
#
loop_
_entity.id
_entity.type
_entity.pdbx_description
1 polymer ?
#
loop_
_entity_poly.entity_id
_entity_poly.type
_entity_poly.pdbx_seq_one_letter_code
_entity_poly.pdbx_strand_id
1 'polypeptide(L)'
;MSETLVLESVASASREKKYPDGEPYKSLSVRDVFRISESLHIHGRQVETAALENGVIPERYARNRKMLLPEEQATLLRSSVSVVGLGGLGGAVIEILARMGVGFLNLTDGDKFEDSNLNRQLLSNEKNLEQTKAGAALRRIKEINSSVEVSVHEEFVSHENMFRILGKPDVIVDCLDNIKTRFVLEKAAQKIGCAYVTAAVAGVSGHVTVIFPGDPGLEMLYGHPDEAPSKGAEAELGNLPPVVTLMVSLQCSEVARILLGGKSILKNRILAVDLTDNTFEVLELE
;
A
#
# COMPACT_ATOMS: atom_id res chain seq x y z
N MET A 1 18.37 17.44 17.62
CA MET A 1 18.85 16.17 18.20
C MET A 1 19.85 15.58 17.22
N SER A 2 21.06 15.24 17.66
CA SER A 2 22.11 14.81 16.74
C SER A 2 21.84 13.38 16.25
N GLU A 3 21.93 13.19 14.94
CA GLU A 3 21.95 11.89 14.26
C GLU A 3 22.89 10.88 14.95
N THR A 4 24.01 11.38 15.49
CA THR A 4 24.98 10.64 16.31
C THR A 4 24.36 9.87 17.47
N LEU A 5 23.41 10.46 18.21
CA LEU A 5 22.81 9.81 19.39
C LEU A 5 21.92 8.61 19.01
N VAL A 6 21.25 8.69 17.86
CA VAL A 6 20.42 7.59 17.34
C VAL A 6 21.34 6.41 16.97
N LEU A 7 22.44 6.69 16.28
CA LEU A 7 23.40 5.69 15.85
C LEU A 7 24.07 4.97 17.03
N GLU A 8 24.50 5.71 18.05
CA GLU A 8 25.04 5.14 19.28
C GLU A 8 24.04 4.23 19.98
N SER A 9 22.77 4.67 20.07
CA SER A 9 21.69 3.91 20.69
C SER A 9 21.40 2.61 19.93
N VAL A 10 21.35 2.68 18.60
CA VAL A 10 21.16 1.52 17.72
C VAL A 10 22.33 0.55 17.85
N ALA A 11 23.58 1.04 17.79
CA ALA A 11 24.76 0.21 17.90
C ALA A 11 24.80 -0.53 19.25
N SER A 12 24.52 0.17 20.35
CA SER A 12 24.48 -0.40 21.70
C SER A 12 23.36 -1.44 21.88
N ALA A 13 22.21 -1.24 21.24
CA ALA A 13 21.07 -2.15 21.31
C ALA A 13 21.21 -3.35 20.35
N SER A 14 22.03 -3.23 19.31
CA SER A 14 22.17 -4.27 18.29
C SER A 14 22.68 -5.60 18.87
N ARG A 15 22.28 -6.71 18.24
CA ARG A 15 22.68 -8.07 18.62
C ARG A 15 23.10 -8.84 17.39
N GLU A 16 24.03 -9.78 17.52
CA GLU A 16 24.28 -10.73 16.44
C GLU A 16 23.19 -11.80 16.40
N LYS A 17 22.64 -12.05 15.21
CA LYS A 17 21.73 -13.15 14.92
C LYS A 17 22.18 -13.87 13.68
N LYS A 18 21.62 -15.05 13.46
CA LYS A 18 21.81 -15.83 12.23
C LYS A 18 20.50 -15.90 11.46
N TYR A 19 20.60 -15.76 10.14
CA TYR A 19 19.52 -16.13 9.24
C TYR A 19 19.30 -17.65 9.24
N PRO A 20 18.19 -18.17 8.68
CA PRO A 20 17.94 -19.61 8.61
C PRO A 20 19.02 -20.44 7.89
N ASP A 21 19.75 -19.83 6.95
CA ASP A 21 20.88 -20.44 6.24
C ASP A 21 22.23 -20.23 6.96
N GLY A 22 22.21 -19.68 8.18
CA GLY A 22 23.38 -19.58 9.05
C GLY A 22 24.21 -18.31 8.91
N GLU A 23 23.97 -17.48 7.88
CA GLU A 23 24.66 -16.18 7.71
C GLU A 23 24.43 -15.26 8.91
N PRO A 24 25.48 -14.67 9.51
CA PRO A 24 25.33 -13.72 10.60
C PRO A 24 24.85 -12.35 10.10
N TYR A 25 24.11 -11.64 10.94
CA TYR A 25 23.75 -10.24 10.74
C TYR A 25 23.57 -9.53 12.08
N LYS A 26 23.74 -8.21 12.08
CA LYS A 26 23.38 -7.38 13.24
C LYS A 26 21.89 -7.12 13.20
N SER A 27 21.18 -7.41 14.28
CA SER A 27 19.74 -7.28 14.41
C SER A 27 19.38 -6.16 15.39
N LEU A 28 18.22 -5.55 15.17
CA LEU A 28 17.57 -4.66 16.13
C LEU A 28 16.13 -5.14 16.37
N SER A 29 15.80 -5.47 17.63
CA SER A 29 14.48 -5.98 17.96
C SER A 29 13.44 -4.86 17.96
N VAL A 30 12.17 -5.20 17.73
CA VAL A 30 11.05 -4.23 17.80
C VAL A 30 10.97 -3.56 19.18
N ARG A 31 11.31 -4.29 20.26
CA ARG A 31 11.33 -3.73 21.62
C ARG A 31 12.41 -2.67 21.78
N ASP A 32 13.56 -2.87 21.15
CA ASP A 32 14.66 -1.92 21.22
C ASP A 32 14.38 -0.69 20.35
N VAL A 33 13.77 -0.86 19.17
CA VAL A 33 13.23 0.25 18.38
C VAL A 33 12.31 1.12 19.22
N PHE A 34 11.35 0.51 19.93
CA PHE A 34 10.42 1.23 20.80
C PHE A 34 11.14 1.98 21.93
N ARG A 35 12.08 1.33 22.63
CA ARG A 35 12.84 1.98 23.72
C ARG A 35 13.66 3.17 23.24
N ILE A 36 14.33 3.05 22.09
CA ILE A 36 15.14 4.13 21.50
C ILE A 36 14.22 5.28 21.06
N SER A 37 13.11 4.95 20.40
CA SER A 37 12.09 5.90 19.96
C SER A 37 11.54 6.73 21.12
N GLU A 38 11.15 6.09 22.23
CA GLU A 38 10.68 6.75 23.45
C GLU A 38 11.78 7.60 24.12
N SER A 39 12.97 7.03 24.34
CA SER A 39 14.09 7.72 24.99
C SER A 39 14.48 9.00 24.26
N LEU A 40 14.55 8.92 22.93
CA LEU A 40 14.99 10.02 22.07
C LEU A 40 13.82 10.89 21.57
N HIS A 41 12.57 10.55 21.87
CA HIS A 41 11.38 11.26 21.39
C HIS A 41 11.37 11.40 19.84
N ILE A 42 11.68 10.30 19.13
CA ILE A 42 11.65 10.20 17.66
C ILE A 42 10.72 9.09 17.23
N HIS A 43 10.26 9.12 15.97
CA HIS A 43 9.43 8.04 15.44
C HIS A 43 10.24 6.74 15.25
N GLY A 44 9.61 5.58 15.48
CA GLY A 44 10.27 4.27 15.29
C GLY A 44 10.85 4.09 13.88
N ARG A 45 10.21 4.68 12.87
CA ARG A 45 10.70 4.77 11.49
C ARG A 45 12.12 5.33 11.39
N GLN A 46 12.40 6.41 12.14
CA GLN A 46 13.70 7.08 12.12
C GLN A 46 14.79 6.18 12.72
N VAL A 47 14.45 5.42 13.76
CA VAL A 47 15.35 4.43 14.37
C VAL A 47 15.62 3.28 13.39
N GLU A 48 14.58 2.74 12.76
CA GLU A 48 14.70 1.64 11.79
C GLU A 48 15.48 2.06 10.54
N THR A 49 15.27 3.28 10.05
CA THR A 49 16.01 3.86 8.91
C THR A 49 17.49 4.01 9.25
N ALA A 50 17.81 4.63 10.39
CA ALA A 50 19.19 4.79 10.85
C ALA A 50 19.89 3.45 11.07
N ALA A 51 19.17 2.43 11.55
CA ALA A 51 19.69 1.08 11.70
C ALA A 51 20.09 0.46 10.36
N LEU A 52 19.20 0.50 9.36
CA LEU A 52 19.45 -0.08 8.03
C LEU A 52 20.64 0.60 7.35
N GLU A 53 20.73 1.92 7.43
CA GLU A 53 21.83 2.72 6.87
C GLU A 53 23.19 2.43 7.52
N ASN A 54 23.19 1.77 8.69
CA ASN A 54 24.39 1.39 9.44
C ASN A 54 24.57 -0.13 9.56
N GLY A 55 23.95 -0.89 8.65
CA GLY A 55 24.12 -2.34 8.56
C GLY A 55 23.51 -3.12 9.73
N VAL A 56 22.54 -2.52 10.44
CA VAL A 56 21.75 -3.18 11.48
C VAL A 56 20.33 -3.40 10.96
N ILE A 57 19.89 -4.64 10.92
CA ILE A 57 18.61 -5.02 10.31
C ILE A 57 17.52 -5.06 11.39
N PRO A 58 16.47 -4.21 11.28
CA PRO A 58 15.27 -4.38 12.09
C PRO A 58 14.68 -5.77 11.86
N GLU A 59 14.48 -6.53 12.93
CA GLU A 59 14.17 -7.96 12.84
C GLU A 59 12.87 -8.25 12.07
N ARG A 60 11.91 -7.31 12.08
CA ARG A 60 10.67 -7.41 11.32
C ARG A 60 10.90 -7.53 9.80
N TYR A 61 11.99 -6.98 9.27
CA TYR A 61 12.32 -7.01 7.83
C TYR A 61 13.39 -8.05 7.48
N ALA A 62 13.94 -8.77 8.47
CA ALA A 62 15.02 -9.74 8.27
C ALA A 62 14.68 -10.85 7.25
N ARG A 63 13.38 -11.12 7.04
CA ARG A 63 12.89 -12.13 6.09
C ARG A 63 12.76 -11.64 4.65
N ASN A 64 12.96 -10.34 4.39
CA ASN A 64 12.96 -9.77 3.04
C ASN A 64 14.33 -9.89 2.34
N ARG A 65 15.38 -10.29 3.09
CA ARG A 65 16.77 -10.32 2.63
C ARG A 65 16.97 -10.98 1.26
N LYS A 66 18.01 -10.56 0.55
CA LYS A 66 18.37 -10.97 -0.82
C LYS A 66 17.35 -10.55 -1.90
N MET A 67 16.10 -10.29 -1.53
CA MET A 67 15.08 -9.70 -2.42
C MET A 67 14.88 -8.20 -2.18
N LEU A 68 15.10 -7.74 -0.94
CA LEU A 68 15.24 -6.33 -0.58
C LEU A 68 16.54 -6.15 0.20
N LEU A 69 17.43 -5.34 -0.34
CA LEU A 69 18.66 -4.91 0.31
C LEU A 69 18.35 -3.90 1.43
N PRO A 70 19.23 -3.72 2.43
CA PRO A 70 18.98 -2.78 3.53
C PRO A 70 18.67 -1.36 3.08
N GLU A 71 19.36 -0.87 2.04
CA GLU A 71 19.15 0.44 1.42
C GLU A 71 17.80 0.56 0.70
N GLU A 72 17.32 -0.53 0.08
CA GLU A 72 15.99 -0.60 -0.54
C GLU A 72 14.90 -0.62 0.53
N GLN A 73 15.11 -1.34 1.63
CA GLN A 73 14.21 -1.31 2.78
C GLN A 73 14.17 0.09 3.43
N ALA A 74 15.31 0.78 3.52
CA ALA A 74 15.37 2.17 3.99
C ALA A 74 14.64 3.13 3.03
N THR A 75 14.69 2.85 1.72
CA THR A 75 13.91 3.58 0.70
C THR A 75 12.41 3.43 0.98
N LEU A 76 11.92 2.22 1.20
CA LEU A 76 10.51 1.99 1.56
C LEU A 76 10.11 2.74 2.84
N LEU A 77 10.96 2.76 3.88
CA LEU A 77 10.70 3.51 5.12
C LEU A 77 10.70 5.05 4.92
N ARG A 78 11.21 5.54 3.80
CA ARG A 78 11.15 6.96 3.42
C ARG A 78 10.00 7.25 2.45
N SER A 79 9.48 6.22 1.79
CA SER A 79 8.38 6.32 0.84
C SER A 79 7.01 6.57 1.47
N SER A 80 6.15 7.19 0.68
CA SER A 80 4.80 7.58 1.02
C SER A 80 3.79 7.06 -0.01
N VAL A 81 2.69 6.48 0.47
CA VAL A 81 1.62 5.95 -0.37
C VAL A 81 0.28 6.49 0.09
N SER A 82 -0.51 7.03 -0.85
CA SER A 82 -1.93 7.32 -0.61
C SER A 82 -2.80 6.19 -1.12
N VAL A 83 -3.62 5.58 -0.25
CA VAL A 83 -4.58 4.53 -0.61
C VAL A 83 -5.99 5.09 -0.49
N VAL A 84 -6.75 5.05 -1.59
CA VAL A 84 -8.11 5.60 -1.66
C VAL A 84 -9.11 4.47 -1.86
N GLY A 85 -10.03 4.33 -0.91
CA GLY A 85 -10.87 3.16 -0.73
C GLY A 85 -10.18 2.12 0.15
N LEU A 86 -10.84 1.68 1.21
CA LEU A 86 -10.37 0.73 2.22
C LEU A 86 -11.32 -0.48 2.33
N GLY A 87 -11.96 -0.81 1.21
CA GLY A 87 -12.77 -2.00 1.04
C GLY A 87 -11.94 -3.27 0.84
N GLY A 88 -12.40 -4.15 -0.06
CA GLY A 88 -11.78 -5.47 -0.29
C GLY A 88 -10.30 -5.38 -0.68
N LEU A 89 -9.98 -4.49 -1.63
CA LEU A 89 -8.60 -4.26 -2.06
C LEU A 89 -7.84 -3.45 -1.00
N GLY A 90 -8.28 -2.22 -0.73
CA GLY A 90 -7.52 -1.26 0.06
C GLY A 90 -7.18 -1.73 1.47
N GLY A 91 -8.12 -2.39 2.16
CA GLY A 91 -7.88 -2.92 3.51
C GLY A 91 -6.75 -3.97 3.56
N ALA A 92 -6.58 -4.76 2.50
CA ALA A 92 -5.48 -5.73 2.40
C ALA A 92 -4.22 -5.14 1.76
N VAL A 93 -4.34 -4.15 0.87
CA VAL A 93 -3.18 -3.38 0.36
C VAL A 93 -2.42 -2.75 1.51
N ILE A 94 -3.09 -2.04 2.41
CA ILE A 94 -2.42 -1.36 3.53
C ILE A 94 -1.74 -2.35 4.48
N GLU A 95 -2.30 -3.56 4.66
CA GLU A 95 -1.72 -4.60 5.50
C GLU A 95 -0.38 -5.05 4.92
N ILE A 96 -0.32 -5.29 3.60
CA ILE A 96 0.91 -5.67 2.92
C ILE A 96 1.92 -4.52 2.94
N LEU A 97 1.52 -3.30 2.56
CA LEU A 97 2.44 -2.16 2.51
C LEU A 97 3.02 -1.81 3.88
N ALA A 98 2.20 -1.85 4.94
CA ALA A 98 2.69 -1.64 6.31
C ALA A 98 3.67 -2.73 6.77
N ARG A 99 3.43 -3.99 6.39
CA ARG A 99 4.35 -5.11 6.68
C ARG A 99 5.64 -5.04 5.88
N MET A 100 5.57 -4.54 4.64
CA MET A 100 6.74 -4.25 3.80
C MET A 100 7.55 -3.06 4.31
N GLY A 101 7.00 -2.24 5.22
CA GLY A 101 7.69 -1.10 5.79
C GLY A 101 7.63 0.15 4.91
N VAL A 102 6.53 0.36 4.17
CA VAL A 102 6.25 1.67 3.58
C VAL A 102 6.08 2.68 4.71
N GLY A 103 6.91 3.72 4.72
CA GLY A 103 7.09 4.60 5.86
C GLY A 103 5.87 5.45 6.20
N PHE A 104 5.17 5.94 5.18
CA PHE A 104 4.00 6.80 5.35
C PHE A 104 2.81 6.25 4.56
N LEU A 105 1.68 6.06 5.25
CA LEU A 105 0.43 5.64 4.65
C LEU A 105 -0.63 6.71 4.89
N ASN A 106 -1.17 7.24 3.81
CA ASN A 106 -2.28 8.19 3.84
C ASN A 106 -3.55 7.53 3.31
N LEU A 107 -4.55 7.35 4.16
CA LEU A 107 -5.65 6.42 3.92
C LEU A 107 -6.98 7.15 3.90
N THR A 108 -7.81 6.88 2.90
CA THR A 108 -9.10 7.56 2.76
C THR A 108 -10.23 6.59 2.49
N ASP A 109 -11.27 6.64 3.32
CA ASP A 109 -12.55 5.97 3.08
C ASP A 109 -13.65 6.63 3.93
N GLY A 110 -14.79 6.93 3.31
CA GLY A 110 -15.94 7.55 3.96
C GLY A 110 -16.93 6.55 4.56
N ASP A 111 -16.77 5.26 4.31
CA ASP A 111 -17.70 4.22 4.72
C ASP A 111 -17.41 3.67 6.12
N LYS A 112 -18.41 2.93 6.62
CA LYS A 112 -18.31 2.01 7.75
C LYS A 112 -18.38 0.56 7.27
N PHE A 113 -18.02 -0.38 8.13
CA PHE A 113 -18.21 -1.80 7.82
C PHE A 113 -19.65 -2.24 8.01
N GLU A 114 -20.14 -3.02 7.05
CA GLU A 114 -21.43 -3.70 7.05
C GLU A 114 -21.24 -5.23 7.00
N ASP A 115 -22.28 -6.00 7.32
CA ASP A 115 -22.24 -7.47 7.24
C ASP A 115 -21.81 -7.99 5.87
N SER A 116 -22.25 -7.31 4.80
CA SER A 116 -21.91 -7.63 3.41
C SER A 116 -20.40 -7.53 3.09
N ASN A 117 -19.62 -6.95 4.00
CA ASN A 117 -18.18 -6.75 3.86
C ASN A 117 -17.36 -7.89 4.47
N LEU A 118 -17.94 -8.65 5.40
CA LEU A 118 -17.25 -9.72 6.16
C LEU A 118 -16.66 -10.81 5.27
N ASN A 119 -17.22 -10.99 4.07
CA ASN A 119 -16.78 -12.05 3.16
C ASN A 119 -15.37 -11.81 2.60
N ARG A 120 -15.00 -10.56 2.30
CA ARG A 120 -13.83 -10.23 1.47
C ARG A 120 -12.97 -9.07 1.96
N GLN A 121 -13.47 -8.24 2.88
CA GLN A 121 -12.71 -7.09 3.37
C GLN A 121 -11.92 -7.48 4.61
N LEU A 122 -10.59 -7.52 4.49
CA LEU A 122 -9.69 -8.02 5.54
C LEU A 122 -9.93 -7.39 6.93
N LEU A 123 -10.26 -6.10 6.96
CA LEU A 123 -10.44 -5.34 8.20
C LEU A 123 -11.87 -5.47 8.76
N SER A 124 -12.80 -6.04 7.99
CA SER A 124 -14.15 -6.32 8.45
C SER A 124 -14.14 -7.56 9.33
N ASN A 125 -14.69 -7.42 10.52
CA ASN A 125 -14.96 -8.52 11.45
C ASN A 125 -16.12 -8.07 12.36
N GLU A 126 -16.72 -9.00 13.10
CA GLU A 126 -17.89 -8.71 13.96
C GLU A 126 -17.65 -7.55 14.95
N LYS A 127 -16.41 -7.32 15.39
CA LYS A 127 -16.07 -6.22 16.31
C LYS A 127 -15.92 -4.87 15.62
N ASN A 128 -15.72 -4.86 14.30
CA ASN A 128 -15.53 -3.66 13.49
C ASN A 128 -16.80 -3.24 12.74
N LEU A 129 -17.90 -3.98 12.81
CA LEU A 129 -19.19 -3.53 12.26
C LEU A 129 -19.57 -2.15 12.79
N GLU A 130 -20.11 -1.29 11.92
CA GLU A 130 -20.44 0.13 12.18
C GLU A 130 -19.25 1.05 12.50
N GLN A 131 -18.03 0.52 12.59
CA GLN A 131 -16.82 1.32 12.71
C GLN A 131 -16.39 1.83 11.33
N THR A 132 -15.80 3.02 11.31
CA THR A 132 -15.23 3.60 10.09
C THR A 132 -14.11 2.71 9.55
N LYS A 133 -14.08 2.52 8.23
CA LYS A 133 -13.03 1.71 7.58
C LYS A 133 -11.65 2.33 7.80
N ALA A 134 -11.57 3.66 7.66
CA ALA A 134 -10.37 4.45 7.93
C ALA A 134 -9.89 4.34 9.39
N GLY A 135 -10.79 4.42 10.38
CA GLY A 135 -10.43 4.25 11.78
C GLY A 135 -9.92 2.84 12.11
N ALA A 136 -10.53 1.80 11.54
CA ALA A 136 -10.07 0.42 11.71
C ALA A 136 -8.70 0.18 11.06
N ALA A 137 -8.46 0.76 9.88
CA ALA A 137 -7.18 0.73 9.19
C ALA A 137 -6.06 1.33 10.05
N LEU A 138 -6.29 2.49 10.66
CA LEU A 138 -5.32 3.13 11.57
C LEU A 138 -4.95 2.21 12.74
N ARG A 139 -5.95 1.64 13.42
CA ARG A 139 -5.73 0.72 14.54
C ARG A 139 -4.92 -0.49 14.07
N ARG A 140 -5.30 -1.09 12.94
CA ARG A 140 -4.65 -2.28 12.42
C ARG A 140 -3.19 -2.05 12.08
N ILE A 141 -2.85 -0.95 11.40
CA ILE A 141 -1.45 -0.67 11.05
C ILE A 141 -0.62 -0.47 12.33
N LYS A 142 -1.13 0.23 13.33
CA LYS A 142 -0.44 0.41 14.61
C LYS A 142 -0.17 -0.91 15.34
N GLU A 143 -1.07 -1.89 15.21
CA GLU A 143 -0.87 -3.24 15.78
C GLU A 143 0.25 -4.03 15.09
N ILE A 144 0.38 -3.92 13.77
CA ILE A 144 1.32 -4.75 13.00
C ILE A 144 2.68 -4.06 12.79
N ASN A 145 2.68 -2.73 12.64
CA ASN A 145 3.88 -1.95 12.44
C ASN A 145 3.73 -0.51 12.97
N SER A 146 3.96 -0.34 14.27
CA SER A 146 3.98 0.97 14.94
C SER A 146 5.09 1.91 14.46
N SER A 147 6.04 1.43 13.64
CA SER A 147 7.07 2.28 13.02
C SER A 147 6.54 2.95 11.74
N VAL A 148 5.39 2.56 11.20
CA VAL A 148 4.76 3.22 10.04
C VAL A 148 3.94 4.41 10.49
N GLU A 149 4.14 5.56 9.85
CA GLU A 149 3.36 6.77 10.07
C GLU A 149 2.06 6.69 9.25
N VAL A 150 0.92 6.96 9.89
CA VAL A 150 -0.39 6.80 9.25
C VAL A 150 -1.24 8.03 9.47
N SER A 151 -1.79 8.56 8.36
CA SER A 151 -2.85 9.57 8.35
C SER A 151 -4.12 8.97 7.78
N VAL A 152 -5.27 9.33 8.35
CA VAL A 152 -6.56 8.80 7.89
C VAL A 152 -7.59 9.91 7.68
N HIS A 153 -8.41 9.73 6.65
CA HIS A 153 -9.47 10.63 6.24
C HIS A 153 -10.79 9.84 6.17
N GLU A 154 -11.72 10.15 7.08
CA GLU A 154 -13.05 9.52 7.19
C GLU A 154 -14.07 10.28 6.34
N GLU A 155 -13.78 10.47 5.05
CA GLU A 155 -14.61 11.25 4.13
C GLU A 155 -14.60 10.66 2.72
N PHE A 156 -15.70 10.87 1.99
CA PHE A 156 -15.75 10.54 0.57
C PHE A 156 -14.87 11.50 -0.23
N VAL A 157 -14.13 10.95 -1.19
CA VAL A 157 -13.33 11.77 -2.10
C VAL A 157 -14.21 12.44 -3.15
N SER A 158 -13.86 13.67 -3.49
CA SER A 158 -14.52 14.52 -4.48
C SER A 158 -13.48 15.40 -5.18
N HIS A 159 -13.87 16.05 -6.28
CA HIS A 159 -13.00 17.02 -6.96
C HIS A 159 -12.47 18.12 -6.02
N GLU A 160 -13.24 18.49 -5.00
CA GLU A 160 -12.95 19.61 -4.11
C GLU A 160 -11.95 19.25 -3.00
N ASN A 161 -11.99 18.01 -2.48
CA ASN A 161 -11.14 17.58 -1.38
C ASN A 161 -9.95 16.70 -1.80
N MET A 162 -9.95 16.15 -3.03
CA MET A 162 -8.95 15.16 -3.49
C MET A 162 -7.50 15.62 -3.27
N PHE A 163 -7.17 16.86 -3.64
CA PHE A 163 -5.80 17.38 -3.50
C PHE A 163 -5.35 17.52 -2.05
N ARG A 164 -6.25 17.96 -1.18
CA ARG A 164 -5.97 18.05 0.26
C ARG A 164 -5.74 16.67 0.84
N ILE A 165 -6.60 15.72 0.47
CA ILE A 165 -6.57 14.36 0.97
C ILE A 165 -5.29 13.67 0.53
N LEU A 166 -4.95 13.69 -0.75
CA LEU A 166 -3.78 12.96 -1.28
C LEU A 166 -2.45 13.55 -0.78
N GLY A 167 -2.38 14.87 -0.60
CA GLY A 167 -1.12 15.55 -0.34
C GLY A 167 -0.17 15.43 -1.54
N LYS A 168 1.04 14.90 -1.31
CA LYS A 168 2.06 14.65 -2.34
C LYS A 168 2.76 13.30 -2.09
N PRO A 169 2.06 12.17 -2.33
CA PRO A 169 2.64 10.86 -2.11
C PRO A 169 3.56 10.48 -3.27
N ASP A 170 4.43 9.51 -3.05
CA ASP A 170 5.26 8.93 -4.12
C ASP A 170 4.40 8.08 -5.08
N VAL A 171 3.41 7.36 -4.53
CA VAL A 171 2.45 6.54 -5.29
C VAL A 171 1.03 6.71 -4.75
N ILE A 172 0.06 6.75 -5.66
CA ILE A 172 -1.37 6.64 -5.35
C ILE A 172 -1.85 5.24 -5.71
N VAL A 173 -2.59 4.61 -4.81
CA VAL A 173 -3.23 3.32 -5.03
C VAL A 173 -4.74 3.50 -5.04
N ASP A 174 -5.34 3.18 -6.17
CA ASP A 174 -6.79 3.16 -6.37
C ASP A 174 -7.37 1.82 -5.94
N CYS A 175 -8.25 1.88 -4.95
CA CYS A 175 -9.03 0.78 -4.44
C CYS A 175 -10.53 1.13 -4.39
N LEU A 176 -10.96 2.09 -5.22
CA LEU A 176 -12.36 2.52 -5.33
C LEU A 176 -13.19 1.51 -6.13
N ASP A 177 -14.49 1.46 -5.87
CA ASP A 177 -15.45 0.60 -6.56
C ASP A 177 -16.40 1.39 -7.48
N ASN A 178 -16.09 2.65 -7.76
CA ASN A 178 -16.88 3.52 -8.62
C ASN A 178 -15.99 4.11 -9.72
N ILE A 179 -16.28 3.76 -10.97
CA ILE A 179 -15.47 4.12 -12.14
C ILE A 179 -15.37 5.64 -12.32
N LYS A 180 -16.44 6.40 -12.08
CA LYS A 180 -16.42 7.87 -12.19
C LYS A 180 -15.47 8.48 -11.16
N THR A 181 -15.50 8.01 -9.92
CA THR A 181 -14.59 8.47 -8.87
C THR A 181 -13.14 8.09 -9.17
N ARG A 182 -12.88 6.96 -9.85
CA ARG A 182 -11.54 6.58 -10.31
C ARG A 182 -10.97 7.60 -11.29
N PHE A 183 -11.76 8.07 -12.27
CA PHE A 183 -11.33 9.16 -13.16
C PHE A 183 -11.00 10.47 -12.41
N VAL A 184 -11.75 10.79 -11.34
CA VAL A 184 -11.43 11.94 -10.48
C VAL A 184 -10.07 11.78 -9.81
N LEU A 185 -9.81 10.59 -9.26
CA LEU A 185 -8.57 10.26 -8.57
C LEU A 185 -7.37 10.26 -9.52
N GLU A 186 -7.53 9.63 -10.68
CA GLU A 186 -6.52 9.63 -11.75
C GLU A 186 -6.16 11.06 -12.18
N LYS A 187 -7.15 11.91 -12.44
CA LYS A 187 -6.91 13.31 -12.81
C LYS A 187 -6.14 14.08 -11.73
N ALA A 188 -6.37 13.75 -10.46
CA ALA A 188 -5.60 14.32 -9.36
C ALA A 188 -4.16 13.77 -9.35
N ALA A 189 -3.96 12.47 -9.57
CA ALA A 189 -2.64 11.85 -9.68
C ALA A 189 -1.79 12.47 -10.81
N GLN A 190 -2.39 12.65 -11.99
CA GLN A 190 -1.80 13.33 -13.14
C GLN A 190 -1.31 14.75 -12.79
N LYS A 191 -2.14 15.51 -12.06
CA LYS A 191 -1.81 16.88 -11.64
C LYS A 191 -0.76 16.95 -10.53
N ILE A 192 -0.74 15.98 -9.61
CA ILE A 192 0.27 15.86 -8.56
C ILE A 192 1.62 15.42 -9.16
N GLY A 193 1.58 14.65 -10.26
CA GLY A 193 2.78 14.13 -10.92
C GLY A 193 3.28 12.83 -10.31
N CYS A 194 2.40 12.01 -9.74
CA CYS A 194 2.75 10.72 -9.13
C CYS A 194 2.19 9.53 -9.92
N ALA A 195 2.78 8.35 -9.72
CA ALA A 195 2.26 7.12 -10.32
C ALA A 195 0.91 6.73 -9.69
N TYR A 196 0.02 6.18 -10.52
CA TYR A 196 -1.32 5.73 -10.15
C TYR A 196 -1.43 4.23 -10.42
N VAL A 197 -1.56 3.43 -9.35
CA VAL A 197 -1.71 1.97 -9.43
C VAL A 197 -3.18 1.63 -9.18
N THR A 198 -3.85 1.06 -10.18
CA THR A 198 -5.28 0.69 -10.09
C THR A 198 -5.48 -0.77 -10.39
N ALA A 199 -6.45 -1.39 -9.72
CA ALA A 199 -6.94 -2.71 -10.04
C ALA A 199 -8.45 -2.78 -9.91
N ALA A 200 -9.07 -3.66 -10.67
CA ALA A 200 -10.50 -3.97 -10.57
C ALA A 200 -10.69 -5.48 -10.42
N VAL A 201 -11.83 -5.86 -9.84
CA VAL A 201 -12.25 -7.24 -9.64
C VAL A 201 -13.72 -7.35 -10.03
N ALA A 202 -14.10 -8.43 -10.68
CA ALA A 202 -15.49 -8.82 -10.90
C ALA A 202 -15.60 -10.35 -10.94
N GLY A 203 -16.45 -10.92 -10.10
CA GLY A 203 -16.61 -12.37 -9.95
C GLY A 203 -15.33 -13.04 -9.46
N VAL A 204 -14.68 -13.78 -10.36
CA VAL A 204 -13.41 -14.51 -10.15
C VAL A 204 -12.26 -13.96 -11.00
N SER A 205 -12.49 -12.85 -11.69
CA SER A 205 -11.55 -12.24 -12.63
C SER A 205 -11.18 -10.83 -12.16
N GLY A 206 -10.05 -10.32 -12.65
CA GLY A 206 -9.59 -8.98 -12.30
C GLY A 206 -8.49 -8.49 -13.23
N HIS A 207 -8.14 -7.23 -13.10
CA HIS A 207 -7.00 -6.66 -13.80
C HIS A 207 -6.27 -5.62 -12.96
N VAL A 208 -5.00 -5.41 -13.25
CA VAL A 208 -4.17 -4.34 -12.68
C VAL A 208 -3.42 -3.60 -13.79
N THR A 209 -3.26 -2.28 -13.61
CA THR A 209 -2.45 -1.44 -14.48
C THR A 209 -1.77 -0.32 -13.69
N VAL A 210 -0.78 0.30 -14.31
CA VAL A 210 -0.06 1.46 -13.77
C VAL A 210 -0.12 2.59 -14.77
N ILE A 211 -0.60 3.75 -14.31
CA ILE A 211 -0.72 4.97 -15.11
C ILE A 211 0.27 5.99 -14.55
N PHE A 212 1.16 6.50 -15.40
CA PHE A 212 2.07 7.58 -15.06
C PHE A 212 1.58 8.94 -15.57
N PRO A 213 2.12 10.05 -15.05
CA PRO A 213 1.85 11.36 -15.59
C PRO A 213 2.10 11.43 -17.11
N GLY A 214 1.09 11.87 -17.86
CA GLY A 214 1.09 11.97 -19.32
C GLY A 214 0.61 10.74 -20.08
N ASP A 215 0.34 9.61 -19.41
CA ASP A 215 -0.23 8.43 -20.06
C ASP A 215 -1.73 8.63 -20.38
N PRO A 216 -2.30 7.96 -21.41
CA PRO A 216 -3.72 8.10 -21.81
C PRO A 216 -4.71 7.74 -20.70
N GLY A 217 -4.35 6.79 -19.84
CA GLY A 217 -5.05 6.59 -18.58
C GLY A 217 -6.21 5.60 -18.59
N LEU A 218 -7.16 5.79 -17.68
CA LEU A 218 -8.35 4.94 -17.52
C LEU A 218 -9.29 4.98 -18.73
N GLU A 219 -9.18 6.01 -19.57
CA GLU A 219 -9.98 6.14 -20.79
C GLU A 219 -9.75 4.97 -21.75
N MET A 220 -8.53 4.39 -21.75
CA MET A 220 -8.21 3.17 -22.52
C MET A 220 -8.96 1.93 -22.04
N LEU A 221 -9.45 1.93 -20.79
CA LEU A 221 -10.14 0.80 -20.16
C LEU A 221 -11.65 0.95 -20.17
N TYR A 222 -12.13 2.16 -19.92
CA TYR A 222 -13.54 2.43 -19.68
C TYR A 222 -14.18 3.35 -20.71
N GLY A 223 -13.42 3.82 -21.71
CA GLY A 223 -13.86 4.84 -22.66
C GLY A 223 -13.89 6.24 -22.03
N HIS A 224 -14.48 7.19 -22.76
CA HIS A 224 -14.51 8.60 -22.36
C HIS A 224 -15.21 8.77 -20.99
N PRO A 225 -14.67 9.57 -20.05
CA PRO A 225 -15.20 9.68 -18.68
C PRO A 225 -16.69 10.05 -18.59
N ASP A 226 -17.20 10.83 -19.55
CA ASP A 226 -18.61 11.24 -19.60
C ASP A 226 -19.56 10.11 -20.01
N GLU A 227 -19.05 9.11 -20.73
CA GLU A 227 -19.80 7.96 -21.24
C GLU A 227 -19.64 6.72 -20.35
N ALA A 228 -18.56 6.68 -19.55
CA ALA A 228 -18.25 5.56 -18.67
C ALA A 228 -19.37 5.30 -17.63
N PRO A 229 -19.75 4.02 -17.41
CA PRO A 229 -20.73 3.67 -16.39
C PRO A 229 -20.17 3.95 -15.00
N SER A 230 -21.05 4.11 -14.00
CA SER A 230 -20.60 4.31 -12.61
C SER A 230 -20.09 3.03 -11.93
N LYS A 231 -20.58 1.87 -12.37
CA LYS A 231 -20.26 0.53 -11.86
C LYS A 231 -19.87 -0.37 -13.02
N GLY A 232 -19.01 -1.36 -12.76
CA GLY A 232 -18.61 -2.37 -13.74
C GLY A 232 -19.37 -3.67 -13.56
N ALA A 233 -18.78 -4.75 -14.09
CA ALA A 233 -19.35 -6.10 -14.02
C ALA A 233 -19.48 -6.65 -12.59
N GLU A 234 -18.77 -6.07 -11.62
CA GLU A 234 -18.82 -6.47 -10.21
C GLU A 234 -20.19 -6.26 -9.57
N ALA A 235 -21.02 -5.37 -10.12
CA ALA A 235 -22.37 -5.14 -9.63
C ALA A 235 -23.28 -6.35 -9.84
N GLU A 236 -23.04 -7.13 -10.88
CA GLU A 236 -23.79 -8.37 -11.19
C GLU A 236 -23.06 -9.61 -10.65
N LEU A 237 -21.75 -9.69 -10.88
CA LEU A 237 -20.96 -10.89 -10.60
C LEU A 237 -20.50 -11.00 -9.13
N GLY A 238 -20.59 -9.90 -8.36
CA GLY A 238 -20.01 -9.82 -7.03
C GLY A 238 -18.47 -9.89 -7.05
N ASN A 239 -17.87 -10.24 -5.92
CA ASN A 239 -16.41 -10.30 -5.76
C ASN A 239 -16.00 -11.44 -4.83
N LEU A 240 -15.34 -12.46 -5.35
CA LEU A 240 -14.89 -13.60 -4.56
C LEU A 240 -13.58 -13.28 -3.81
N PRO A 241 -13.41 -13.67 -2.54
CA PRO A 241 -12.23 -13.31 -1.75
C PRO A 241 -10.85 -13.71 -2.33
N PRO A 242 -10.67 -14.87 -3.00
CA PRO A 242 -9.38 -15.24 -3.57
C PRO A 242 -8.90 -14.28 -4.67
N VAL A 243 -9.77 -13.86 -5.58
CA VAL A 243 -9.40 -12.92 -6.65
C VAL A 243 -9.08 -11.53 -6.08
N VAL A 244 -9.81 -11.09 -5.05
CA VAL A 244 -9.50 -9.84 -4.33
C VAL A 244 -8.09 -9.91 -3.75
N THR A 245 -7.75 -11.00 -3.06
CA THR A 245 -6.42 -11.18 -2.44
C THR A 245 -5.30 -11.26 -3.49
N LEU A 246 -5.56 -11.91 -4.62
CA LEU A 246 -4.63 -11.97 -5.73
C LEU A 246 -4.39 -10.57 -6.33
N MET A 247 -5.45 -9.81 -6.59
CA MET A 247 -5.31 -8.46 -7.13
C MET A 247 -4.59 -7.52 -6.18
N VAL A 248 -4.82 -7.65 -4.86
CA VAL A 248 -4.02 -6.94 -3.85
C VAL A 248 -2.54 -7.27 -3.94
N SER A 249 -2.20 -8.55 -4.10
CA SER A 249 -0.80 -8.98 -4.23
C SER A 249 -0.13 -8.34 -5.45
N LEU A 250 -0.86 -8.28 -6.58
CA LEU A 250 -0.39 -7.66 -7.81
C LEU A 250 -0.27 -6.13 -7.69
N GLN A 251 -1.25 -5.44 -7.08
CA GLN A 251 -1.14 -4.01 -6.81
C GLN A 251 0.06 -3.68 -5.92
N CYS A 252 0.23 -4.39 -4.81
CA CYS A 252 1.36 -4.17 -3.90
C CYS A 252 2.72 -4.45 -4.56
N SER A 253 2.79 -5.43 -5.48
CA SER A 253 4.00 -5.71 -6.25
C SER A 253 4.41 -4.52 -7.12
N GLU A 254 3.46 -3.90 -7.82
CA GLU A 254 3.75 -2.71 -8.63
C GLU A 254 4.08 -1.48 -7.78
N VAL A 255 3.38 -1.28 -6.65
CA VAL A 255 3.72 -0.20 -5.71
C VAL A 255 5.17 -0.35 -5.23
N ALA A 256 5.56 -1.54 -4.75
CA ALA A 256 6.92 -1.79 -4.29
C ALA A 256 7.95 -1.58 -5.41
N ARG A 257 7.66 -2.05 -6.63
CA ARG A 257 8.53 -1.86 -7.79
C ARG A 257 8.77 -0.39 -8.09
N ILE A 258 7.71 0.43 -8.08
CA ILE A 258 7.79 1.86 -8.37
C ILE A 258 8.58 2.59 -7.28
N LEU A 259 8.29 2.31 -6.01
CA LEU A 259 8.98 2.94 -4.87
C LEU A 259 10.48 2.65 -4.86
N LEU A 260 10.90 1.49 -5.36
CA LEU A 260 12.29 1.08 -5.47
C LEU A 260 12.98 1.57 -6.76
N GLY A 261 12.33 2.47 -7.52
CA GLY A 261 12.89 3.04 -8.75
C GLY A 261 12.85 2.10 -9.96
N GLY A 262 12.16 0.97 -9.85
CA GLY A 262 11.95 0.04 -10.95
C GLY A 262 10.96 0.58 -11.98
N LYS A 263 11.14 0.19 -13.25
CA LYS A 263 10.16 0.46 -14.31
C LYS A 263 8.98 -0.48 -14.16
N SER A 264 7.75 0.06 -14.11
CA SER A 264 6.54 -0.76 -14.18
C SER A 264 6.45 -1.47 -15.54
N ILE A 265 6.19 -2.77 -15.50
CA ILE A 265 5.88 -3.55 -16.70
C ILE A 265 4.40 -3.42 -17.09
N LEU A 266 3.58 -2.75 -16.28
CA LEU A 266 2.16 -2.52 -16.53
C LEU A 266 1.84 -1.08 -16.94
N LYS A 267 2.88 -0.30 -17.25
CA LYS A 267 2.70 0.97 -17.96
C LYS A 267 2.09 0.70 -19.35
N ASN A 268 0.97 1.38 -19.66
CA ASN A 268 0.21 1.22 -20.91
C ASN A 268 -0.18 -0.23 -21.23
N ARG A 269 -0.27 -1.06 -20.19
CA ARG A 269 -0.59 -2.49 -20.30
C ARG A 269 -1.49 -2.88 -19.15
N ILE A 270 -2.32 -3.89 -19.37
CA ILE A 270 -3.08 -4.52 -18.29
C ILE A 270 -2.58 -5.93 -18.07
N LEU A 271 -2.45 -6.34 -16.82
CA LEU A 271 -2.41 -7.75 -16.47
C LEU A 271 -3.84 -8.17 -16.15
N ALA A 272 -4.44 -8.94 -17.05
CA ALA A 272 -5.75 -9.58 -16.86
C ALA A 272 -5.57 -10.97 -16.24
N VAL A 273 -6.44 -11.31 -15.30
CA VAL A 273 -6.39 -12.56 -14.55
C VAL A 273 -7.78 -13.17 -14.46
N ASP A 274 -7.87 -14.49 -14.65
CA ASP A 274 -9.08 -15.28 -14.44
C ASP A 274 -8.79 -16.52 -13.59
N LEU A 275 -9.47 -16.67 -12.45
CA LEU A 275 -9.26 -17.81 -11.55
C LEU A 275 -10.07 -19.06 -11.91
N THR A 276 -10.91 -19.01 -12.95
CA THR A 276 -11.62 -20.20 -13.45
C THR A 276 -10.62 -21.22 -13.99
N ASP A 277 -9.59 -20.75 -14.69
CA ASP A 277 -8.54 -21.57 -15.29
C ASP A 277 -7.11 -21.15 -14.89
N ASN A 278 -6.95 -20.16 -14.00
CA ASN A 278 -5.69 -19.58 -13.54
C ASN A 278 -4.87 -18.91 -14.65
N THR A 279 -5.55 -18.25 -15.59
CA THR A 279 -4.90 -17.47 -16.65
C THR A 279 -4.34 -16.14 -16.13
N PHE A 280 -3.15 -15.79 -16.62
CA PHE A 280 -2.50 -14.48 -16.45
C PHE A 280 -2.03 -14.01 -17.81
N GLU A 281 -2.62 -12.91 -18.30
CA GLU A 281 -2.31 -12.38 -19.63
C GLU A 281 -2.00 -10.89 -19.55
N VAL A 282 -0.90 -10.49 -20.20
CA VAL A 282 -0.54 -9.07 -20.33
C VAL A 282 -1.02 -8.59 -21.69
N LEU A 283 -1.93 -7.61 -21.69
CA LEU A 283 -2.49 -7.01 -22.90
C LEU A 283 -1.98 -5.57 -23.04
N GLU A 284 -1.68 -5.15 -24.28
CA GLU A 284 -1.35 -3.76 -24.58
C GLU A 284 -2.61 -2.92 -24.68
N LEU A 285 -2.54 -1.68 -24.16
CA LEU A 285 -3.60 -0.69 -24.34
C LEU A 285 -3.24 0.13 -25.59
N GLU A 286 -3.99 -0.10 -26.68
CA GLU A 286 -3.85 0.57 -27.98
C GLU A 286 -4.86 1.71 -28.16
#